data_AF-A0A814F6J8-F1
#
_entry.id   AF-A0A814F6J8-F1
#
_cell.length_a   1.000
_cell.length_b   1.000
_cell.length_c   1.000
_cell.angle_alpha   90.00
_cell.angle_beta   90.00
_cell.angle_gamma   90.00
#
_symmetry.space_group_name_H-M   'P 1'
#
loop_
_entity.id
_entity.type
_entity.pdbx_description
1 polymer ?
#
loop_
_entity_poly.entity_id
_entity_poly.type
_entity_poly.pdbx_seq_one_letter_code
_entity_poly.pdbx_strand_id
1 'polypeptide(L)'
;MATKEKPRRKLALVIGIGKYDHCEELQNPENDANDMSEALESIGFLVTQKLDLKRAEMRHVVIDFEESIEPDDMVLFYFAGHGVQWEDQNYLIPKDTPTLNGAALNTSAINA
;
A
#
# COMPACT_ATOMS: atom_id res chain seq x y z
N MET A 1 37.85 14.41 -7.29
CA MET A 1 37.30 13.19 -7.92
C MET A 1 35.79 13.36 -7.94
N ALA A 2 35.15 13.38 -9.11
CA ALA A 2 33.70 13.42 -9.20
C ALA A 2 33.16 12.01 -8.92
N THR A 3 32.41 11.83 -7.85
CA THR A 3 31.65 10.60 -7.59
C THR A 3 30.55 10.52 -8.65
N LYS A 4 30.58 9.48 -9.47
CA LYS A 4 29.56 9.21 -10.47
C LYS A 4 28.29 8.82 -9.69
N GLU A 5 27.28 9.69 -9.64
CA GLU A 5 26.05 9.38 -8.92
C GLU A 5 25.38 8.15 -9.53
N LYS A 6 25.01 7.20 -8.66
CA LYS A 6 24.22 6.03 -9.03
C LYS A 6 22.83 6.55 -9.45
N PRO A 7 22.25 6.11 -10.58
CA PRO A 7 20.94 6.60 -10.98
C PRO A 7 19.92 6.28 -9.89
N ARG A 8 19.19 7.31 -9.44
CA ARG A 8 18.10 7.20 -8.46
C ARG A 8 17.09 6.15 -8.92
N ARG A 9 16.89 5.08 -8.14
CA ARG A 9 15.82 4.11 -8.44
C ARG A 9 14.48 4.74 -8.07
N LYS A 10 13.44 4.32 -8.79
CA LYS A 10 12.06 4.68 -8.48
C LYS A 10 11.36 3.40 -8.04
N LEU A 11 10.92 3.33 -6.80
CA LEU A 11 10.24 2.18 -6.21
C LEU A 11 8.80 2.56 -5.91
N ALA A 12 7.85 1.68 -6.21
CA ALA A 12 6.47 1.89 -5.85
C ALA A 12 5.86 0.66 -5.18
N LEU A 13 5.09 0.87 -4.13
CA LEU A 13 4.20 -0.12 -3.55
C LEU A 13 2.76 0.28 -3.85
N VAL A 14 2.05 -0.57 -4.58
CA VAL A 14 0.66 -0.34 -5.01
C VAL A 14 -0.21 -1.43 -4.41
N ILE A 15 -1.18 -1.05 -3.57
CA ILE A 15 -2.07 -1.98 -2.88
C ILE A 15 -3.53 -1.67 -3.26
N GLY A 16 -4.25 -2.65 -3.78
CA GLY A 16 -5.70 -2.58 -4.02
C GLY A 16 -6.45 -3.59 -3.16
N ILE A 17 -7.41 -3.16 -2.35
CA ILE A 17 -8.26 -4.08 -1.55
C ILE A 17 -9.72 -3.81 -1.87
N GLY A 18 -10.37 -4.80 -2.48
CA GLY A 18 -11.78 -4.73 -2.86
C GLY A 18 -12.63 -5.86 -2.28
N LYS A 19 -12.06 -7.05 -2.09
CA LYS A 19 -12.80 -8.25 -1.66
C LYS A 19 -12.79 -8.41 -0.14
N TYR A 20 -13.44 -7.51 0.59
CA TYR A 20 -13.48 -7.48 2.05
C TYR A 20 -14.32 -8.62 2.66
N ASP A 21 -13.83 -9.23 3.74
CA ASP A 21 -14.50 -10.37 4.39
C ASP A 21 -15.66 -9.95 5.31
N HIS A 22 -15.64 -8.71 5.82
CA HIS A 22 -16.50 -8.26 6.91
C HIS A 22 -17.16 -6.89 6.71
N CYS A 23 -16.96 -6.28 5.55
CA CYS A 23 -17.62 -5.03 5.16
C CYS A 23 -17.97 -5.04 3.67
N GLU A 24 -18.56 -3.95 3.18
CA GLU A 24 -18.96 -3.81 1.78
C GLU A 24 -17.75 -3.94 0.84
N GLU A 25 -17.85 -4.86 -0.12
CA GLU A 25 -16.83 -5.02 -1.16
C GLU A 25 -16.80 -3.82 -2.10
N LEU A 26 -15.62 -3.52 -2.64
CA LEU A 26 -15.40 -2.48 -3.64
C LEU A 26 -14.97 -3.12 -4.97
N GLN A 27 -15.60 -2.71 -6.06
CA GLN A 27 -15.34 -3.30 -7.39
C GLN A 27 -14.11 -2.70 -8.09
N ASN A 28 -13.75 -1.46 -7.76
CA ASN A 28 -12.73 -0.69 -8.48
C ASN A 28 -11.28 -0.86 -7.98
N PRO A 29 -10.97 -1.16 -6.70
CA PRO A 29 -9.59 -1.16 -6.22
C PRO A 29 -8.60 -2.03 -6.99
N GLU A 30 -9.06 -3.15 -7.55
CA GLU A 30 -8.24 -4.00 -8.42
C GLU A 30 -7.89 -3.28 -9.74
N ASN A 31 -8.89 -2.65 -10.38
CA ASN A 31 -8.67 -1.87 -11.60
C ASN A 31 -7.79 -0.65 -11.33
N ASP A 32 -8.06 0.09 -10.24
CA ASP A 32 -7.28 1.28 -9.86
C ASP A 32 -5.81 0.92 -9.59
N ALA A 33 -5.55 -0.21 -8.92
CA ALA A 33 -4.21 -0.70 -8.68
C ALA A 33 -3.51 -1.13 -9.98
N ASN A 34 -4.22 -1.75 -10.92
CA ASN A 34 -3.68 -2.12 -12.23
C ASN A 34 -3.29 -0.87 -13.03
N ASP A 35 -4.22 0.07 -13.18
CA ASP A 35 -4.01 1.32 -13.93
C ASP A 35 -2.85 2.13 -13.36
N MET A 36 -2.75 2.22 -12.02
CA MET A 36 -1.67 2.91 -11.36
C MET A 36 -0.32 2.20 -11.54
N SER A 37 -0.30 0.87 -11.47
CA SER A 37 0.92 0.08 -11.70
C SER A 37 1.45 0.30 -13.12
N GLU A 38 0.58 0.18 -14.13
CA GLU A 38 0.95 0.42 -15.52
C GLU A 38 1.47 1.85 -15.75
N ALA A 39 0.79 2.87 -15.20
CA ALA A 39 1.21 4.25 -15.31
C ALA A 39 2.60 4.49 -14.67
N LEU A 40 2.85 3.93 -13.50
CA LEU A 40 4.13 4.07 -12.77
C LEU A 40 5.27 3.33 -13.47
N GLU A 41 5.02 2.11 -13.94
CA GLU A 41 5.99 1.34 -14.73
C GLU A 41 6.38 2.11 -16.00
N SER A 42 5.41 2.73 -16.69
CA SER A 42 5.66 3.50 -17.91
C SER A 42 6.62 4.69 -17.72
N ILE A 43 6.73 5.22 -16.50
CA ILE A 43 7.65 6.32 -16.13
C ILE A 43 8.87 5.85 -15.33
N GLY A 44 9.11 4.53 -15.30
CA GLY A 44 10.32 3.90 -14.80
C GLY A 44 10.32 3.53 -13.32
N PHE A 45 9.16 3.40 -12.67
CA PHE A 45 9.09 2.78 -11.34
C PHE A 45 9.23 1.27 -11.43
N LEU A 46 9.90 0.69 -10.44
CA LEU A 46 9.83 -0.73 -10.10
C LEU A 46 8.64 -0.90 -9.16
N VAL A 47 7.55 -1.46 -9.67
CA VAL A 47 6.28 -1.58 -8.94
C VAL A 47 6.19 -2.93 -8.24
N THR A 48 5.87 -2.90 -6.94
CA THR A 48 5.35 -4.05 -6.19
C THR A 48 3.85 -3.88 -6.05
N GLN A 49 3.08 -4.63 -6.84
CA GLN A 49 1.62 -4.62 -6.76
C GLN A 49 1.11 -5.76 -5.88
N LYS A 50 0.14 -5.48 -5.01
CA LYS A 50 -0.57 -6.48 -4.20
C LYS A 50 -2.07 -6.20 -4.16
N LEU A 51 -2.84 -7.27 -4.09
CA LEU A 51 -4.30 -7.21 -4.09
C LEU A 51 -4.87 -7.97 -2.89
N ASP A 52 -5.98 -7.46 -2.35
CA ASP A 52 -6.85 -8.14 -1.39
C ASP A 52 -6.10 -8.74 -0.18
N LEU A 53 -5.07 -8.03 0.30
CA LEU A 53 -4.21 -8.50 1.38
C LEU A 53 -4.95 -8.56 2.73
N LYS A 54 -4.69 -9.63 3.48
CA LYS A 54 -5.00 -9.69 4.91
C LYS A 54 -4.01 -8.84 5.71
N ARG A 55 -4.37 -8.49 6.94
CA ARG A 55 -3.56 -7.60 7.79
C ARG A 55 -2.12 -8.07 7.95
N ALA A 56 -1.92 -9.37 8.22
CA ALA A 56 -0.59 -9.92 8.42
C ALA A 56 0.27 -9.83 7.15
N GLU A 57 -0.34 -10.07 5.99
CA GLU A 57 0.31 -9.99 4.67
C GLU A 57 0.64 -8.55 4.31
N MET A 58 -0.30 -7.63 4.52
CA MET A 58 -0.09 -6.19 4.31
C MET A 58 1.07 -5.66 5.16
N ARG A 59 1.13 -6.04 6.44
CA ARG A 59 2.25 -5.67 7.31
C ARG A 59 3.59 -6.23 6.80
N HIS A 60 3.65 -7.49 6.38
CA HIS A 60 4.89 -8.05 5.84
C HIS A 60 5.30 -7.35 4.54
N VAL A 61 4.36 -7.11 3.62
CA VAL A 61 4.64 -6.40 2.37
C VAL A 61 5.19 -4.99 2.61
N VAL A 62 4.63 -4.26 3.58
CA VAL A 62 5.14 -2.92 3.94
C VAL A 62 6.56 -3.00 4.49
N ILE A 63 6.83 -3.96 5.40
CA ILE A 63 8.18 -4.16 5.96
C ILE A 63 9.18 -4.56 4.86
N ASP A 64 8.85 -5.57 4.05
CA ASP A 64 9.71 -6.04 2.97
C ASP A 64 10.00 -4.92 1.94
N PHE A 65 9.00 -4.07 1.67
CA PHE A 65 9.17 -2.92 0.80
C PHE A 65 10.06 -1.86 1.44
N GLU A 66 9.86 -1.54 2.72
CA GLU A 66 10.71 -0.61 3.47
C GLU A 66 12.18 -1.06 3.49
N GLU A 67 12.43 -2.35 3.73
CA GLU A 67 13.78 -2.95 3.74
C GLU A 67 14.46 -2.91 2.36
N SER A 68 13.70 -2.77 1.27
CA SER A 68 14.25 -2.67 -0.09
C SER A 68 14.77 -1.27 -0.46
N ILE A 69 14.38 -0.24 0.31
CA ILE A 69 14.68 1.16 0.03
C ILE A 69 16.15 1.46 0.39
N GLU A 70 16.90 2.00 -0.57
CA GLU A 70 18.25 2.53 -0.37
C GLU A 70 18.22 4.07 -0.23
N PRO A 71 19.25 4.69 0.37
CA PRO A 71 19.43 6.13 0.28
C PRO A 71 19.34 6.63 -1.17
N ASP A 72 18.76 7.82 -1.34
CA ASP A 72 18.50 8.48 -2.63
C ASP A 72 17.40 7.89 -3.52
N ASP A 73 16.75 6.78 -3.15
CA ASP A 73 15.60 6.25 -3.89
C ASP A 73 14.40 7.21 -3.88
N MET A 74 13.66 7.25 -5.00
CA MET A 74 12.34 7.85 -5.08
C MET A 74 11.31 6.78 -4.76
N VAL A 75 10.55 6.96 -3.69
CA VAL A 75 9.58 5.97 -3.22
C VAL A 75 8.18 6.53 -3.35
N LEU A 76 7.26 5.72 -3.86
CA LEU A 76 5.83 6.02 -3.94
C LEU A 76 5.04 4.89 -3.29
N PHE A 77 4.03 5.27 -2.50
CA PHE A 77 3.02 4.35 -1.99
C PHE A 77 1.66 4.75 -2.53
N TYR A 78 0.90 3.78 -3.04
CA TYR A 78 -0.47 3.96 -3.50
C TYR A 78 -1.38 2.91 -2.87
N PHE A 79 -2.54 3.34 -2.39
CA PHE A 79 -3.56 2.48 -1.82
C PHE A 79 -4.93 2.82 -2.41
N ALA A 80 -5.65 1.79 -2.86
CA ALA A 80 -7.06 1.85 -3.21
C ALA A 80 -7.85 0.85 -2.36
N GLY A 81 -8.90 1.32 -1.68
CA GLY A 81 -9.70 0.50 -0.77
C GLY A 81 -10.39 1.35 0.29
N HIS A 82 -10.97 0.71 1.30
CA HIS A 82 -11.51 1.41 2.46
C HIS A 82 -10.40 2.02 3.32
N GLY A 83 -10.62 3.29 3.70
CA GLY A 83 -9.84 4.00 4.68
C GLY A 83 -10.76 4.58 5.76
N VAL A 84 -10.30 4.58 7.01
CA VAL A 84 -11.05 5.15 8.14
C VAL A 84 -10.16 6.12 8.88
N GLN A 85 -10.71 7.27 9.27
CA GLN A 85 -10.04 8.19 10.18
C GLN A 85 -10.61 8.01 11.59
N TRP A 86 -9.73 7.87 12.58
CA TRP A 86 -10.08 7.80 13.99
C TRP A 86 -8.99 8.49 14.82
N GLU A 87 -9.37 9.34 15.78
CA GLU A 87 -8.41 10.08 16.63
C GLU A 87 -7.28 10.77 15.84
N ASP A 88 -7.65 11.45 14.75
CA ASP A 88 -6.72 12.16 13.86
C ASP A 88 -5.66 11.27 13.18
N GLN A 89 -5.90 9.96 13.16
CA GLN A 89 -5.07 8.96 12.50
C GLN A 89 -5.84 8.32 11.34
N ASN A 90 -5.17 8.15 10.21
CA ASN A 90 -5.73 7.44 9.05
C ASN A 90 -5.35 5.97 9.14
N TYR A 91 -6.32 5.10 8.86
CA TYR A 91 -6.15 3.67 8.85
C TYR A 91 -6.54 3.13 7.49
N LEU A 92 -5.63 2.38 6.87
CA LEU A 92 -5.90 1.54 5.72
C LEU A 92 -6.50 0.24 6.22
N ILE A 93 -7.57 -0.23 5.59
CA ILE A 93 -8.34 -1.39 6.03
C ILE A 93 -7.92 -2.63 5.22
N PRO A 94 -7.28 -3.64 5.86
CA PRO A 94 -7.07 -4.96 5.28
C PRO A 94 -8.36 -5.73 4.98
N LYS A 95 -8.24 -6.74 4.12
CA LYS A 95 -9.36 -7.61 3.72
C LYS A 95 -10.10 -8.26 4.91
N ASP A 96 -9.35 -8.70 5.92
CA ASP A 96 -9.85 -9.49 7.05
C ASP A 96 -10.13 -8.66 8.31
N THR A 97 -10.25 -7.33 8.19
CA THR A 97 -10.57 -6.47 9.34
C THR A 97 -11.99 -6.76 9.84
N PRO A 98 -12.19 -7.25 11.08
CA PRO A 98 -13.48 -7.75 11.55
C PRO A 98 -14.49 -6.65 11.90
N THR A 99 -14.02 -5.44 12.20
CA THR A 99 -14.88 -4.30 12.56
C THR A 99 -14.14 -2.99 12.36
N LEU A 100 -14.87 -1.93 11.99
CA LEU A 100 -14.34 -0.59 11.76
C LEU A 100 -14.52 0.36 12.97
N ASN A 101 -14.80 -0.18 14.16
CA ASN A 101 -14.98 0.61 15.37
C ASN A 101 -13.63 1.07 15.94
N GLY A 102 -13.56 2.32 16.41
CA GLY A 102 -12.31 2.99 16.82
C GLY A 102 -11.35 2.18 17.70
N ALA A 103 -11.86 1.54 18.77
CA ALA A 103 -11.02 0.74 19.67
C ALA A 103 -10.35 -0.47 19.02
N ALA A 104 -10.92 -1.01 17.93
CA ALA A 104 -10.40 -2.19 17.23
C ALA A 104 -9.46 -1.83 16.07
N LEU A 105 -9.51 -0.60 15.55
CA LEU A 105 -8.68 -0.19 14.40
C LEU A 105 -7.18 -0.31 14.70
N ASN A 106 -6.76 0.01 15.93
CA ASN A 106 -5.36 -0.10 16.36
C ASN A 106 -4.78 -1.52 16.27
N THR A 107 -5.62 -2.55 16.35
CA THR A 107 -5.18 -3.95 16.32
C THR A 107 -5.52 -4.66 15.01
N SER A 108 -6.43 -4.11 14.20
CA SER A 108 -6.99 -4.77 13.03
C SER A 108 -6.82 -4.02 11.70
N ALA A 109 -6.31 -2.79 11.72
CA ALA A 109 -5.98 -1.99 10.55
C ALA A 109 -4.48 -1.62 10.52
N ILE A 110 -4.05 -0.92 9.47
CA ILE A 110 -2.70 -0.38 9.31
C ILE A 110 -2.77 1.15 9.36
N ASN A 111 -2.02 1.79 10.24
CA ASN A 111 -1.92 3.25 10.30
C ASN A 111 -1.11 3.75 9.09
N ALA A 112 -1.62 4.81 8.43
CA ALA A 112 -1.05 5.41 7.23
C ALA A 112 -0.11 6.57 7.53
#